data_AF-A0A516Q0D5-F1
#
_entry.id   AF-A0A516Q0D5-F1
#
_cell.length_a   1.000
_cell.length_b   1.000
_cell.length_c   1.000
_cell.angle_alpha   90.00
_cell.angle_beta   90.00
_cell.angle_gamma   90.00
#
_symmetry.space_group_name_H-M   'P 1'
#
loop_
_entity.id
_entity.type
_entity.pdbx_description
1 polymer ?
#
loop_
_entity_poly.entity_id
_entity_poly.type
_entity_poly.pdbx_seq_one_letter_code
_entity_poly.pdbx_strand_id
1 'polypeptide(L)'
;MPNILIRAHKSPFRIASAEESLEQNLLGRNAGNLIFSQSVCRLLSTRGTSERTVNLAGLERSFRPASAAEPIDRLVLPLANAFRPGYQDQLARMTKIIKRAAVPVTVLGVGAQGDAGRHPPPGRRDRSSSHRLRTGCPAARLRADRRTR
;
A
#
# COMPACT_ATOMS: atom_id res chain seq x y z
N MET A 1 2.51 28.50 -2.99
CA MET A 1 1.96 27.69 -1.89
C MET A 1 1.86 26.26 -2.40
N PRO A 2 2.52 25.26 -1.78
CA PRO A 2 2.47 23.89 -2.29
C PRO A 2 1.04 23.32 -2.26
N ASN A 3 0.55 22.91 -3.42
CA ASN A 3 -0.72 22.22 -3.62
C ASN A 3 -0.50 20.69 -3.62
N ILE A 4 -0.96 20.03 -2.58
CA ILE A 4 -0.74 18.61 -2.33
C ILE A 4 -2.02 17.83 -2.63
N LEU A 5 -1.94 16.90 -3.58
CA LEU A 5 -3.01 15.93 -3.81
C LEU A 5 -2.76 14.69 -2.96
N ILE A 6 -3.70 14.33 -2.11
CA ILE A 6 -3.62 13.18 -1.22
C ILE A 6 -4.65 12.13 -1.65
N ARG A 7 -4.20 10.88 -1.82
CA ARG A 7 -5.12 9.77 -2.06
C ARG A 7 -5.83 9.39 -0.76
N ALA A 8 -7.14 9.60 -0.68
CA ALA A 8 -7.97 9.20 0.47
C ALA A 8 -9.38 8.83 0.01
N HIS A 9 -10.04 7.93 0.74
CA HIS A 9 -11.44 7.55 0.45
C HIS A 9 -12.43 8.67 0.79
N LYS A 10 -12.09 9.49 1.80
CA LYS A 10 -12.93 10.58 2.30
C LYS A 10 -12.06 11.75 2.75
N SER A 11 -12.50 12.98 2.45
CA SER A 11 -11.92 14.19 3.02
C SER A 11 -12.08 14.21 4.56
N PRO A 12 -11.11 14.77 5.32
CA PRO A 12 -11.29 15.09 6.73
C PRO A 12 -12.54 15.91 7.00
N PHE A 13 -12.84 16.87 6.12
CA PHE A 13 -13.92 17.84 6.32
C PHE A 13 -15.27 17.37 5.79
N ARG A 14 -15.32 16.22 5.11
CA ARG A 14 -16.59 15.64 4.67
C ARG A 14 -17.26 14.91 5.83
N ILE A 15 -18.38 15.45 6.29
CA ILE A 15 -19.31 14.75 7.18
C ILE A 15 -20.11 13.75 6.33
N ALA A 16 -20.30 12.53 6.83
CA ALA A 16 -21.06 11.48 6.17
C ALA A 16 -21.82 10.68 7.24
N SER A 17 -23.01 10.18 6.90
CA SER A 17 -23.76 9.29 7.79
C SER A 17 -23.11 7.90 7.84
N ALA A 18 -23.58 7.04 8.75
CA ALA A 18 -23.12 5.66 8.82
C ALA A 18 -23.50 4.89 7.55
N GLU A 19 -24.72 5.09 7.07
CA GLU A 19 -25.28 4.49 5.85
C GLU A 19 -24.44 4.90 4.63
N GLU A 20 -24.22 6.20 4.45
CA GLU A 20 -23.40 6.72 3.35
C GLU A 20 -21.97 6.20 3.41
N SER A 21 -21.40 6.10 4.62
CA SER A 21 -20.04 5.58 4.83
C SER A 21 -19.92 4.12 4.41
N LEU A 22 -20.96 3.33 4.65
CA LEU A 22 -21.03 1.92 4.25
C LEU A 22 -21.25 1.79 2.75
N GLU A 23 -22.29 2.43 2.21
CA GLU A 23 -22.69 2.37 0.80
C GLU A 23 -21.55 2.79 -0.13
N GLN A 24 -20.84 3.86 0.23
CA GLN A 24 -19.75 4.40 -0.60
C GLN A 24 -18.37 3.91 -0.19
N ASN A 25 -18.28 3.01 0.79
CA ASN A 25 -17.02 2.46 1.32
C ASN A 25 -16.01 3.57 1.69
N LEU A 26 -16.47 4.58 2.44
CA LEU A 26 -15.68 5.74 2.81
C LEU A 26 -14.55 5.41 3.80
N LEU A 27 -14.64 4.26 4.47
CA LEU A 27 -13.59 3.75 5.35
C LEU A 27 -12.41 3.16 4.57
N GLY A 28 -12.62 2.73 3.32
CA GLY A 28 -11.61 1.99 2.58
C GLY A 28 -11.45 0.54 3.06
N ARG A 29 -12.58 -0.17 3.20
CA ARG A 29 -12.75 -1.54 3.72
C ARG A 29 -12.52 -1.74 5.22
N ASN A 30 -11.75 -0.91 5.90
CA ASN A 30 -11.59 -0.98 7.36
C ASN A 30 -11.28 0.40 7.94
N ALA A 31 -11.60 0.61 9.22
CA ALA A 31 -11.39 1.89 9.90
C ALA A 31 -9.91 2.32 9.94
N GLY A 32 -8.97 1.38 9.93
CA GLY A 32 -7.52 1.68 9.89
C GLY A 32 -7.11 2.43 8.63
N ASN A 33 -7.70 2.13 7.47
CA ASN A 33 -7.44 2.87 6.23
C ASN A 33 -7.94 4.32 6.31
N LEU A 34 -9.13 4.54 6.89
CA LEU A 34 -9.63 5.89 7.15
C LEU A 34 -8.68 6.63 8.08
N ILE A 35 -8.46 6.11 9.29
CA ILE A 35 -7.63 6.75 10.32
C ILE A 35 -6.26 7.09 9.76
N PHE A 36 -5.61 6.15 9.06
CA PHE A 36 -4.30 6.40 8.46
C PHE A 36 -4.34 7.57 7.47
N SER A 37 -5.28 7.58 6.51
CA SER A 37 -5.37 8.68 5.54
C SER A 37 -5.71 10.03 6.20
N GLN A 38 -6.52 10.03 7.26
CA GLN A 38 -6.86 11.21 8.05
C GLN A 38 -5.64 11.76 8.81
N SER A 39 -4.84 10.87 9.42
CA SER A 39 -3.59 11.23 10.06
C SER A 39 -2.60 11.84 9.08
N VAL A 40 -2.53 11.34 7.85
CA VAL A 40 -1.70 11.95 6.79
C VAL A 40 -2.18 13.36 6.45
N CYS A 41 -3.49 13.56 6.29
CA CYS A 41 -4.04 14.89 6.03
C CYS A 41 -3.69 15.85 7.17
N ARG A 42 -3.86 15.42 8.43
CA ARG A 42 -3.48 16.23 9.60
C ARG A 42 -1.99 16.54 9.67
N LEU A 43 -1.13 15.58 9.32
CA LEU A 43 0.32 15.76 9.32
C LEU A 43 0.77 16.80 8.29
N LEU A 44 0.13 16.82 7.12
CA LEU A 44 0.47 17.70 6.01
C LEU A 44 -0.18 19.08 6.12
N SER A 45 -1.24 19.21 6.93
CA SER A 45 -1.95 20.46 7.17
C SER A 45 -1.10 21.45 7.98
N THR A 46 -0.27 22.19 7.26
CA THR A 46 0.68 23.16 7.80
C THR A 46 0.39 24.55 7.24
N ARG A 47 0.98 25.59 7.83
CA ARG A 47 0.78 26.94 7.29
C ARG A 47 1.40 27.04 5.90
N GLY A 48 0.60 27.50 4.94
CA GLY A 48 1.05 27.74 3.56
C GLY A 48 0.91 26.54 2.63
N THR A 49 0.44 25.38 3.10
CA THR A 49 0.05 24.24 2.25
C THR A 49 -1.44 24.30 1.91
N SER A 50 -1.78 23.86 0.70
CA SER A 50 -3.15 23.56 0.31
C SER A 50 -3.25 22.06 0.05
N GLU A 51 -4.19 21.36 0.70
CA GLU A 51 -4.40 19.93 0.49
C GLU A 51 -5.76 19.65 -0.12
N ARG A 52 -5.79 18.76 -1.11
CA ARG A 52 -7.03 18.14 -1.60
C ARG A 52 -6.95 16.64 -1.51
N THR A 53 -8.08 16.02 -1.20
CA THR A 53 -8.21 14.57 -1.17
C THR A 53 -9.00 14.05 -2.37
N VAL A 54 -8.57 12.93 -2.93
CA VAL A 54 -9.33 12.18 -3.96
C VAL A 54 -9.20 10.68 -3.73
N ASN A 55 -10.25 9.93 -4.05
CA ASN A 55 -10.17 8.46 -4.05
C ASN A 55 -9.38 7.98 -5.30
N LEU A 56 -9.11 6.68 -5.39
CA LEU A 56 -8.31 6.13 -6.50
C LEU A 56 -8.94 6.40 -7.88
N ALA A 57 -10.26 6.36 -8.01
CA ALA A 57 -10.94 6.68 -9.27
C ALA A 57 -10.81 8.17 -9.62
N GLY A 58 -10.93 9.06 -8.63
CA GLY A 58 -10.67 10.49 -8.80
C GLY A 58 -9.22 10.75 -9.21
N LEU A 59 -8.27 10.08 -8.56
CA LEU A 59 -6.85 10.16 -8.88
C LEU A 59 -6.57 9.74 -10.33
N GLU A 60 -7.14 8.62 -10.78
CA GLU A 60 -7.02 8.20 -12.19
C GLU A 60 -7.56 9.23 -13.16
N ARG A 61 -8.68 9.90 -12.84
CA ARG A 61 -9.23 10.98 -13.66
C ARG A 61 -8.29 12.20 -13.67
N SER A 62 -7.68 12.55 -12.54
CA SER A 62 -6.77 13.70 -12.44
C SER A 62 -5.51 13.55 -13.30
N PHE A 63 -5.06 12.32 -13.55
CA PHE A 63 -3.83 12.03 -14.33
C PHE A 63 -4.10 11.55 -15.76
N ARG A 64 -5.31 11.79 -16.31
CA ARG A 64 -5.59 11.56 -17.74
C ARG A 64 -5.03 12.71 -18.59
N PRO A 65 -4.52 12.46 -19.81
CA PRO A 65 -3.95 13.50 -20.67
C PRO A 65 -4.89 14.69 -20.98
N ALA A 66 -6.20 14.46 -20.97
CA ALA A 66 -7.23 15.48 -21.22
C ALA A 66 -7.95 15.94 -19.94
N SER A 67 -7.34 15.74 -18.77
CA SER A 67 -7.95 16.14 -17.50
C SER A 67 -7.91 17.66 -17.34
N ALA A 68 -9.05 18.28 -17.03
CA ALA A 68 -9.10 19.67 -16.56
C ALA A 68 -8.78 19.78 -15.06
N ALA A 69 -8.03 18.82 -14.50
CA ALA A 69 -7.64 18.85 -13.11
C ALA A 69 -6.72 20.04 -12.84
N GLU A 70 -6.95 20.72 -11.72
CA GLU A 70 -6.06 21.79 -11.28
C GLU A 70 -4.63 21.27 -11.10
N PRO A 71 -3.62 22.12 -11.40
CA PRO A 71 -2.23 21.77 -11.21
C PRO A 71 -1.92 21.51 -9.74
N ILE A 72 -1.10 20.49 -9.51
CA ILE A 72 -0.64 20.08 -8.18
C ILE A 72 0.89 20.10 -8.18
N ASP A 73 1.50 20.32 -7.02
CA ASP A 73 2.95 20.32 -6.85
C ASP A 73 3.48 18.97 -6.37
N ARG A 74 2.63 18.18 -5.70
CA ARG A 74 3.01 16.88 -5.14
C ARG A 74 1.82 15.93 -5.02
N LEU A 75 2.08 14.65 -5.24
CA LEU A 75 1.13 13.57 -4.98
C LEU A 75 1.57 12.77 -3.74
N VAL A 76 0.66 12.54 -2.80
CA VAL A 76 0.89 11.68 -1.63
C VAL A 76 -0.06 10.49 -1.67
N LEU A 77 0.51 9.29 -1.52
CA LEU A 77 -0.19 8.01 -1.53
C LEU A 77 -0.05 7.32 -0.16
N PRO A 78 -1.02 7.49 0.76
CA PRO A 78 -1.08 6.74 2.01
C PRO A 78 -1.43 5.28 1.73
N LEU A 79 -0.54 4.34 2.05
CA LEU A 79 -0.69 2.91 1.72
C LEU A 79 -0.86 1.96 2.91
N ALA A 80 -1.19 2.47 4.11
CA ALA A 80 -1.76 1.74 5.25
C ALA A 80 -1.48 0.21 5.25
N ASN A 81 -2.48 -0.65 5.01
CA ASN A 81 -2.31 -2.11 4.87
C ASN A 81 -2.41 -2.59 3.41
N ALA A 82 -1.90 -1.81 2.46
CA ALA A 82 -2.10 -2.04 1.03
C ALA A 82 -1.41 -3.32 0.52
N PHE A 83 -0.39 -3.84 1.20
CA PHE A 83 0.29 -5.07 0.78
C PHE A 83 -0.42 -6.28 1.39
N ARG A 84 -1.59 -6.61 0.84
CA ARG A 84 -2.43 -7.71 1.31
C ARG A 84 -3.03 -8.50 0.14
N PRO A 85 -3.46 -9.76 0.37
CA PRO A 85 -4.22 -10.50 -0.63
C PRO A 85 -5.45 -9.73 -1.13
N GLY A 86 -5.66 -9.70 -2.45
CA GLY A 86 -6.78 -9.02 -3.09
C GLY A 86 -6.66 -7.49 -3.15
N TYR A 87 -5.44 -6.94 -3.06
CA TYR A 87 -5.15 -5.51 -3.27
C TYR A 87 -4.25 -5.21 -4.48
N GLN A 88 -3.82 -6.25 -5.18
CA GLN A 88 -2.85 -6.17 -6.28
C GLN A 88 -3.35 -5.28 -7.42
N ASP A 89 -4.65 -5.33 -7.75
CA ASP A 89 -5.23 -4.50 -8.82
C ASP A 89 -5.18 -3.01 -8.48
N GLN A 90 -5.44 -2.64 -7.22
CA GLN A 90 -5.35 -1.27 -6.75
C GLN A 90 -3.90 -0.79 -6.77
N LEU A 91 -2.94 -1.65 -6.40
CA LEU A 91 -1.51 -1.35 -6.52
C LEU A 91 -1.11 -1.13 -7.98
N ALA A 92 -1.51 -2.02 -8.90
CA ALA A 92 -1.22 -1.89 -10.32
C ALA A 92 -1.79 -0.59 -10.91
N ARG A 93 -3.01 -0.20 -10.51
CA ARG A 93 -3.62 1.08 -10.90
C ARG A 93 -2.82 2.27 -10.39
N MET A 94 -2.41 2.27 -9.12
CA MET A 94 -1.54 3.32 -8.56
C MET A 94 -0.17 3.35 -9.23
N THR A 95 0.43 2.21 -9.57
CA THR A 95 1.69 2.13 -10.31
C THR A 95 1.59 2.80 -11.68
N LYS A 96 0.47 2.63 -12.39
CA LYS A 96 0.24 3.33 -13.68
C LYS A 96 0.22 4.85 -13.51
N ILE A 97 -0.37 5.34 -12.43
CA ILE A 97 -0.37 6.78 -12.10
C ILE A 97 1.04 7.25 -11.77
N ILE A 98 1.75 6.55 -10.87
CA ILE A 98 3.12 6.90 -10.46
C ILE A 98 4.04 7.02 -11.68
N LYS A 99 3.98 6.07 -12.62
CA LYS A 99 4.81 6.07 -13.84
C LYS A 99 4.54 7.25 -14.78
N ARG A 100 3.36 7.88 -14.68
CA ARG A 100 2.96 9.01 -15.53
C ARG A 100 3.04 10.36 -14.83
N ALA A 101 3.15 10.37 -13.51
CA ALA A 101 3.17 11.58 -12.73
C ALA A 101 4.46 12.37 -13.03
N ALA A 102 4.30 13.58 -13.56
CA ALA A 102 5.41 14.52 -13.75
C ALA A 102 5.81 15.24 -12.44
N VAL A 103 4.98 15.12 -11.40
CA VAL A 103 5.22 15.70 -10.08
C VAL A 103 5.83 14.66 -9.14
N PRO A 104 6.58 15.08 -8.10
CA PRO A 104 7.07 14.17 -7.09
C PRO A 104 5.93 13.38 -6.43
N VAL A 105 6.13 12.06 -6.31
CA VAL A 105 5.19 11.15 -5.63
C VAL A 105 5.80 10.64 -4.34
N THR A 106 5.11 10.86 -3.22
CA THR A 106 5.48 10.30 -1.92
C THR A 106 4.52 9.16 -1.57
N VAL A 107 5.04 7.94 -1.47
CA VAL A 107 4.31 6.82 -0.86
C VAL A 107 4.53 6.88 0.64
N LEU A 108 3.50 7.25 1.39
CA LEU A 108 3.64 7.48 2.82
C LEU A 108 3.13 6.27 3.61
N GLY A 109 4.09 5.54 4.19
CA GLY A 109 3.85 4.34 5.00
C GLY A 109 3.23 3.18 4.22
N VAL A 110 3.68 1.97 4.51
CA VAL A 110 3.16 0.74 3.89
C VAL A 110 3.19 -0.38 4.93
N GLY A 111 2.10 -1.12 5.01
CA GLY A 111 1.91 -2.27 5.87
C GLY A 111 1.55 -3.48 5.03
N ALA A 112 2.20 -4.59 5.34
CA ALA A 112 1.91 -5.90 4.76
C ALA A 112 1.03 -6.72 5.70
N GLN A 113 0.05 -7.41 5.11
CA GLN A 113 -0.74 -8.42 5.80
C GLN A 113 -0.38 -9.78 5.18
N GLY A 114 0.29 -10.60 5.97
CA GLY A 114 0.53 -12.00 5.65
C GLY A 114 -0.41 -12.89 6.47
N ASP A 115 -0.44 -14.17 6.12
CA ASP A 115 -1.05 -15.17 6.98
C ASP A 115 -0.25 -15.19 8.29
N ALA A 116 -0.95 -14.99 9.41
CA ALA A 116 -0.39 -15.14 10.74
C ALA A 116 -0.16 -16.63 10.97
N GLY A 117 0.92 -17.17 10.37
CA GLY A 117 1.34 -18.57 10.38
C GLY A 117 0.32 -19.51 10.98
N ARG A 118 -0.79 -19.79 10.27
CA ARG A 118 -1.66 -20.88 10.68
C ARG A 118 -0.79 -22.12 10.52
N HIS A 119 -0.28 -22.63 11.64
CA HIS A 119 0.21 -23.98 11.66
C HIS A 119 -0.97 -24.83 11.17
N PRO A 120 -0.84 -25.56 10.05
CA PRO A 120 -1.89 -26.46 9.63
C PRO A 120 -2.19 -27.39 10.82
N PRO A 121 -3.45 -27.73 11.10
CA PRO A 121 -3.76 -28.65 12.18
C PRO A 121 -2.87 -29.90 12.01
N PRO A 122 -2.26 -30.43 13.09
CA PRO A 122 -1.39 -31.60 12.99
C PRO A 122 -2.20 -32.72 12.33
N GLY A 123 -1.84 -33.10 11.10
CA GLY A 123 -2.52 -34.18 10.36
C GLY A 123 -2.80 -33.93 8.89
N ARG A 124 -2.78 -32.70 8.37
CA ARG A 124 -2.84 -32.45 6.91
C ARG A 124 -1.46 -32.10 6.37
N ARG A 125 -0.62 -33.13 6.19
CA ARG A 125 0.49 -33.04 5.23
C ARG A 125 -0.13 -33.05 3.84
N ASP A 126 -0.12 -31.88 3.20
CA ASP A 126 -0.35 -31.79 1.76
C ASP A 126 0.75 -32.61 1.06
N ARG A 127 0.36 -33.72 0.41
CA ARG A 127 1.29 -34.60 -0.31
C ARG A 127 1.71 -34.04 -1.67
N SER A 128 1.31 -32.81 -2.03
CA SER A 128 1.56 -32.26 -3.37
C SER A 128 2.84 -31.42 -3.53
N SER A 129 3.60 -31.15 -2.47
CA SER A 129 4.80 -30.29 -2.53
C SER A 129 6.13 -31.02 -2.35
N SER A 130 6.24 -32.27 -2.82
CA SER A 130 7.49 -33.04 -2.82
C SER A 130 8.30 -32.95 -4.11
N HIS A 131 8.12 -31.91 -4.92
CA HIS A 131 8.95 -31.74 -6.13
C HIS A 131 9.38 -30.30 -6.42
N ARG A 132 10.45 -29.91 -5.72
CA ARG A 132 11.61 -29.11 -6.18
C ARG A 132 12.07 -28.23 -5.03
N LEU A 133 13.18 -28.64 -4.41
CA LEU A 133 14.25 -27.79 -3.87
C LEU A 133 15.33 -28.74 -3.35
N ARG A 134 15.96 -29.50 -4.27
CA ARG A 134 17.27 -30.09 -3.99
C ARG A 134 18.31 -29.00 -4.22
N THR A 135 18.72 -28.42 -3.09
CA THR A 135 20.03 -27.88 -2.76
C THR A 135 21.12 -28.08 -3.83
N GLY A 136 21.62 -26.96 -4.38
CA GLY A 136 22.89 -26.88 -5.06
C GLY A 136 23.62 -25.62 -4.59
N CYS A 137 24.38 -25.73 -3.50
CA CYS A 137 25.40 -24.74 -3.14
C CYS A 137 26.63 -25.51 -2.62
N PRO A 138 27.80 -25.43 -3.28
CA PRO A 138 28.99 -26.18 -2.90
C PRO A 138 29.95 -25.27 -2.12
N ALA A 139 30.18 -25.53 -0.84
CA ALA A 139 31.33 -24.95 -0.14
C ALA A 139 31.75 -25.75 1.10
N ALA A 140 33.07 -26.00 1.16
CA ALA A 140 33.88 -26.28 2.34
C ALA A 140 33.75 -27.65 3.04
N ARG A 141 34.45 -28.66 2.50
CA ARG A 141 35.09 -29.70 3.33
C ARG A 141 36.36 -29.10 3.94
N LEU A 142 36.33 -28.71 5.21
CA LEU A 142 37.55 -28.56 6.00
C LEU A 142 37.93 -29.93 6.58
N ARG A 143 39.16 -30.36 6.25
CA ARG A 143 39.82 -31.56 6.77
C ARG A 143 40.16 -31.34 8.24
N ALA A 144 39.80 -32.31 9.09
CA ALA A 144 40.33 -32.42 10.43
C ALA A 144 41.68 -33.16 10.38
N ASP A 145 42.75 -32.45 10.68
CA ASP A 145 44.05 -33.03 11.03
C ASP A 145 44.34 -32.66 12.49
N ARG A 146 44.18 -33.61 13.41
CA ARG A 146 44.81 -33.61 14.74
C ARG A 146 45.09 -35.03 15.22
N ARG A 147 46.36 -35.39 15.00
CA ARG A 147 47.22 -36.31 15.76
C ARG A 147 46.75 -36.60 17.19
N THR A 148 46.62 -37.88 17.51
CA THR A 148 46.78 -38.42 18.87
C THR A 148 48.18 -39.04 18.99
N ARG A 149 48.85 -38.67 20.09
CA ARG A 149 49.95 -39.42 20.69
C ARG A 149 49.37 -40.62 21.43
#